data_AF-A0A2E4YVZ1-F1
#
_entry.id   AF-A0A2E4YVZ1-F1
#
_cell.length_a   1.000
_cell.length_b   1.000
_cell.length_c   1.000
_cell.angle_alpha   90.00
_cell.angle_beta   90.00
_cell.angle_gamma   90.00
#
_symmetry.space_group_name_H-M   'P 1'
#
loop_
_entity.id
_entity.type
_entity.pdbx_description
1 polymer ?
#
loop_
_entity_poly.entity_id
_entity_poly.type
_entity_poly.pdbx_seq_one_letter_code
_entity_poly.pdbx_strand_id
1 'polypeptide(L)'
;MSRRTNKVGNAGKWGSRYGVSNRRAAGAIERRAKATYVCPSCFYQRVRRQAVGIWQCRKCGHRFAGGAWQPFTRASEANARIIRRSTEGSSTADKALIARQLAIETQARIDEEVETDGDVEESAMDDMDSDDDGSAEIEEETPEGDGGASDDELE
;
A
#
# COMPACT_ATOMS: atom_id res chain seq x y z
N MET A 1 7.03 -15.44 46.93
CA MET A 1 7.45 -16.48 45.97
C MET A 1 8.96 -16.44 45.81
N SER A 2 9.70 -17.48 46.23
CA SER A 2 11.16 -17.50 46.14
C SER A 2 11.64 -17.90 44.74
N ARG A 3 12.79 -17.35 44.32
CA ARG A 3 13.42 -17.69 43.04
C ARG A 3 14.03 -19.11 43.15
N ARG A 4 13.42 -20.08 42.49
CA ARG A 4 13.86 -21.49 42.53
C ARG A 4 15.18 -21.78 41.80
N THR A 5 15.54 -21.00 40.77
CA THR A 5 16.74 -21.26 39.97
C THR A 5 17.51 -19.98 39.64
N ASN A 6 18.83 -19.99 39.76
CA ASN A 6 19.67 -18.85 39.39
C ASN A 6 19.83 -18.72 37.87
N LYS A 7 20.38 -19.74 37.19
CA LYS A 7 20.77 -19.65 35.76
C LYS A 7 19.85 -20.43 34.81
N VAL A 8 19.29 -21.55 35.25
CA VAL A 8 18.68 -22.55 34.34
C VAL A 8 17.24 -22.22 33.92
N GLY A 9 16.43 -21.57 34.77
CA GLY A 9 15.05 -21.21 34.44
C GLY A 9 14.20 -22.42 34.03
N ASN A 10 13.42 -22.29 32.94
CA ASN A 10 12.57 -23.39 32.44
C ASN A 10 13.37 -24.66 32.06
N ALA A 11 14.68 -24.50 31.81
CA ALA A 11 15.54 -25.58 31.38
C ALA A 11 15.94 -26.50 32.54
N GLY A 12 15.55 -26.16 33.77
CA GLY A 12 15.75 -27.01 34.95
C GLY A 12 15.06 -28.39 34.85
N LYS A 13 14.01 -28.52 34.03
CA LYS A 13 13.29 -29.80 33.84
C LYS A 13 14.15 -30.93 33.27
N TRP A 14 15.24 -30.58 32.57
CA TRP A 14 16.16 -31.55 31.99
C TRP A 14 17.24 -32.03 32.98
N GLY A 15 17.37 -31.39 34.14
CA GLY A 15 18.39 -31.73 35.15
C GLY A 15 19.82 -31.58 34.60
N SER A 16 20.69 -32.52 34.95
CA SER A 16 22.09 -32.58 34.50
C SER A 16 22.26 -33.07 33.06
N ARG A 17 21.23 -33.68 32.45
CA ARG A 17 21.29 -34.35 31.14
C ARG A 17 21.47 -33.38 29.97
N TYR A 18 21.98 -33.89 28.84
CA TYR A 18 22.10 -33.22 27.52
C TYR A 18 23.15 -32.09 27.39
N GLY A 19 23.82 -31.69 28.48
CA GLY A 19 24.83 -30.63 28.45
C GLY A 19 24.26 -29.21 28.45
N VAL A 20 25.10 -28.22 28.74
CA VAL A 20 24.68 -26.83 28.98
C VAL A 20 24.20 -26.14 27.70
N SER A 21 24.88 -26.33 26.58
CA SER A 21 24.55 -25.69 25.29
C SER A 21 23.13 -26.04 24.82
N ASN A 22 22.83 -27.33 24.74
CA ASN A 22 21.53 -27.84 24.31
C ASN A 22 20.39 -27.35 25.22
N ARG A 23 20.58 -27.39 26.54
CA ARG A 23 19.57 -26.89 27.49
C ARG A 23 19.33 -25.38 27.36
N ARG A 24 20.38 -24.58 27.09
CA ARG A 24 20.25 -23.14 26.88
C ARG A 24 19.47 -22.83 25.61
N ALA A 25 19.80 -23.51 24.50
CA ALA A 25 19.12 -23.34 23.22
C ALA A 25 17.63 -23.76 23.31
N ALA A 26 17.37 -24.96 23.84
CA ALA A 26 16.00 -25.48 24.02
C ALA A 26 15.19 -24.58 24.97
N GLY A 27 15.78 -24.13 26.08
CA GLY A 27 15.11 -23.25 27.02
C GLY A 27 14.76 -21.88 26.42
N ALA A 28 15.57 -21.35 25.50
CA ALA A 28 15.26 -20.13 24.76
C ALA A 28 14.09 -20.32 23.79
N ILE A 29 14.08 -21.42 23.05
CA ILE A 29 12.99 -21.78 22.14
C ILE A 29 11.67 -21.95 22.91
N GLU A 30 11.69 -22.66 24.04
CA GLU A 30 10.49 -22.86 24.86
C GLU A 30 9.96 -21.58 25.48
N ARG A 31 10.84 -20.65 25.88
CA ARG A 31 10.41 -19.34 26.39
C ARG A 31 9.63 -18.57 25.33
N ARG A 32 10.11 -18.58 24.08
CA ARG A 32 9.42 -17.95 22.94
C ARG A 32 8.09 -18.65 22.68
N ALA A 33 8.09 -19.99 22.60
CA ALA A 33 6.88 -20.77 22.34
C ALA A 33 5.78 -20.58 23.39
N LYS A 34 6.17 -20.41 24.66
CA LYS A 34 5.25 -20.20 25.80
C LYS A 34 4.92 -18.73 26.06
N ALA A 35 5.54 -17.78 25.36
CA ALA A 35 5.25 -16.37 25.54
C ALA A 35 3.81 -16.02 25.08
N THR A 36 3.29 -14.90 25.57
CA THR A 36 2.06 -14.29 25.06
C THR A 36 2.41 -13.25 24.01
N TYR A 37 1.70 -13.30 22.89
CA TYR A 37 1.88 -12.35 21.79
C TYR A 37 0.64 -11.48 21.59
N VAL A 38 0.83 -10.35 20.90
CA VAL A 38 -0.21 -9.43 20.50
C VAL A 38 -1.01 -10.04 19.34
N CYS A 39 -2.33 -9.94 19.41
CA CYS A 39 -3.23 -10.43 18.37
C CYS A 39 -3.31 -9.43 17.21
N PRO A 40 -3.21 -9.86 15.93
CA PRO A 40 -3.34 -8.97 14.78
C PRO A 40 -4.77 -8.43 14.58
N SER A 41 -5.79 -9.10 15.12
CA SER A 41 -7.19 -8.70 14.96
C SER A 41 -7.68 -7.79 16.09
N CYS A 42 -7.39 -8.12 17.35
CA CYS A 42 -7.91 -7.35 18.50
C CYS A 42 -6.83 -6.59 19.28
N PHE A 43 -5.56 -6.66 18.90
CA PHE A 43 -4.43 -5.93 19.50
C PHE A 43 -4.15 -6.18 20.99
N TYR A 44 -4.79 -7.16 21.61
CA TYR A 44 -4.50 -7.58 22.99
C TYR A 44 -3.41 -8.67 23.02
N GLN A 45 -2.56 -8.63 24.06
CA GLN A 45 -1.49 -9.62 24.27
C GLN A 45 -2.02 -10.94 24.87
N ARG A 46 -2.88 -11.64 24.13
CA ARG A 46 -3.58 -12.86 24.57
C ARG A 46 -3.41 -14.04 23.61
N VAL A 47 -2.49 -13.94 22.65
CA VAL A 47 -2.18 -15.03 21.70
C VAL A 47 -1.30 -16.08 22.37
N ARG A 48 -1.69 -17.34 22.22
CA ARG A 48 -0.95 -18.52 22.70
C ARG A 48 -0.84 -19.55 21.57
N ARG A 49 0.19 -20.39 21.64
CA ARG A 49 0.39 -21.51 20.73
C ARG A 49 -0.59 -22.63 21.06
N GLN A 50 -1.29 -23.15 20.04
CA GLN A 50 -2.17 -24.32 20.19
C GLN A 50 -1.46 -25.58 19.68
N ALA A 51 -0.94 -25.52 18.46
CA ALA A 51 -0.16 -26.60 17.85
C ALA A 51 1.08 -26.04 17.16
N VAL A 52 1.89 -26.90 16.54
CA VAL A 52 3.01 -26.45 15.70
C VAL A 52 2.44 -25.61 14.55
N GLY A 53 2.87 -24.35 14.45
CA GLY A 53 2.43 -23.44 13.38
C GLY A 53 1.01 -22.88 13.53
N ILE A 54 0.24 -23.29 14.56
CA ILE A 54 -1.12 -22.79 14.79
C ILE A 54 -1.18 -21.97 16.08
N TRP A 55 -1.59 -20.72 15.96
CA TRP A 55 -1.70 -19.75 17.05
C TRP A 55 -3.15 -19.29 17.21
N GLN A 56 -3.58 -19.07 18.46
CA GLN A 56 -4.93 -18.62 18.77
C GLN A 56 -4.94 -17.50 19.82
N CYS A 57 -5.73 -16.47 19.56
CA CYS A 57 -6.07 -15.46 20.56
C CYS A 57 -7.15 -15.98 21.52
N ARG A 58 -6.89 -15.93 22.83
CA ARG A 58 -7.89 -16.32 23.84
C ARG A 58 -9.02 -15.30 24.03
N LYS A 59 -8.85 -14.05 23.57
CA LYS A 59 -9.85 -12.98 23.73
C LYS A 59 -10.89 -13.01 22.62
N CYS A 60 -10.47 -12.86 21.37
CA CYS A 60 -11.38 -12.80 20.20
C CYS A 60 -11.53 -14.14 19.47
N GLY A 61 -10.84 -15.20 19.90
CA GLY A 61 -10.92 -16.52 19.26
C GLY A 61 -10.16 -16.67 17.94
N HIS A 62 -9.64 -15.58 17.36
CA HIS A 62 -8.92 -15.58 16.07
C HIS A 62 -7.77 -16.60 16.06
N ARG A 63 -7.82 -17.51 15.07
CA ARG A 63 -6.81 -18.55 14.81
C ARG A 63 -6.07 -18.22 13.52
N PHE A 64 -4.75 -18.29 13.55
CA PHE A 64 -3.93 -18.00 12.38
C PHE A 64 -2.71 -18.92 12.30
N ALA A 65 -2.19 -19.07 11.09
CA ALA A 65 -0.96 -19.79 10.82
C ALA A 65 0.25 -18.90 11.11
N GLY A 66 1.31 -19.49 11.69
CA GLY A 66 2.54 -18.78 12.02
C GLY A 66 3.73 -19.73 12.11
N GLY A 67 4.82 -19.27 12.72
CA GLY A 67 6.00 -20.11 12.92
C GLY A 67 5.80 -21.20 13.98
N ALA A 68 6.73 -22.18 13.99
CA ALA A 68 6.71 -23.30 14.93
C ALA A 68 6.84 -22.86 16.41
N TRP A 69 7.65 -21.83 16.68
CA TRP A 69 8.00 -21.38 18.03
C TRP A 69 7.67 -19.90 18.31
N GLN A 70 7.35 -19.14 17.27
CA GLN A 70 6.97 -17.73 17.32
C GLN A 70 5.87 -17.51 16.28
N PRO A 71 4.84 -16.70 16.53
CA PRO A 71 3.76 -16.47 15.57
C PRO A 71 4.29 -15.83 14.28
N PHE A 72 5.13 -14.80 14.40
CA PHE A 72 5.79 -14.14 13.28
C PHE A 72 7.26 -14.56 13.21
N THR A 73 7.69 -15.02 12.04
CA THR A 73 9.09 -15.41 11.78
C THR A 73 9.80 -14.30 11.01
N ARG A 74 11.14 -14.31 11.01
CA ARG A 74 11.94 -13.36 10.22
C ARG A 74 11.59 -13.38 8.73
N ALA A 75 11.33 -14.58 8.19
CA ALA A 75 10.92 -14.75 6.80
C ALA A 75 9.49 -14.20 6.57
N SER A 76 8.55 -14.47 7.47
CA SER A 76 7.20 -13.91 7.40
C SER A 76 7.21 -12.38 7.43
N GLU A 77 8.04 -11.78 8.28
CA GLU A 77 8.19 -10.33 8.38
C GLU A 77 8.80 -9.73 7.09
N ALA A 78 9.82 -10.39 6.52
CA ALA A 78 10.41 -9.97 5.24
C ALA A 78 9.41 -10.08 4.09
N ASN A 79 8.66 -11.18 4.02
CA ASN A 79 7.62 -11.38 3.01
C ASN A 79 6.51 -10.33 3.14
N ALA A 80 6.07 -10.01 4.36
CA ALA A 80 5.08 -8.97 4.60
C ALA A 80 5.56 -7.60 4.10
N ARG A 81 6.86 -7.28 4.24
CA ARG A 81 7.45 -6.05 3.70
C ARG A 81 7.46 -6.02 2.16
N ILE A 82 7.77 -7.14 1.52
CA ILE A 82 7.77 -7.25 0.05
C ILE A 82 6.34 -7.11 -0.49
N ILE A 83 5.40 -7.85 0.10
CA ILE A 83 3.98 -7.80 -0.28
C ILE A 83 3.47 -6.37 -0.14
N ARG A 84 3.72 -5.73 1.01
CA ARG A 84 3.33 -4.34 1.25
C ARG A 84 3.87 -3.41 0.16
N ARG A 85 5.15 -3.52 -0.19
CA ARG A 85 5.74 -2.73 -1.30
C ARG A 85 5.05 -3.00 -2.64
N SER A 86 4.73 -4.26 -2.93
CA SER A 86 4.05 -4.62 -4.19
C SER A 86 2.59 -4.15 -4.24
N THR A 87 1.87 -4.17 -3.11
CA THR A 87 0.44 -3.80 -3.05
C THR A 87 0.24 -2.30 -2.94
N GLU A 88 1.08 -1.61 -2.16
CA GLU A 88 1.00 -0.15 -1.97
C GLU A 88 1.70 0.61 -3.11
N GLY A 89 2.44 -0.09 -3.99
CA GLY A 89 3.24 0.53 -5.04
C GLY A 89 4.49 1.20 -4.46
N SER A 90 5.53 1.25 -5.26
CA SER A 90 6.83 1.80 -4.87
C SER A 90 6.77 3.34 -4.79
N SER A 91 6.25 3.87 -3.67
CA SER A 91 6.22 5.30 -3.31
C SER A 91 5.15 6.18 -3.99
N THR A 92 4.79 7.27 -3.31
CA THR A 92 4.02 8.40 -3.81
C THR A 92 4.61 9.03 -5.09
N ALA A 93 5.89 8.80 -5.39
CA ALA A 93 6.52 9.27 -6.63
C ALA A 93 6.03 8.52 -7.88
N ASP A 94 5.63 7.25 -7.76
CA ASP A 94 5.17 6.46 -8.91
C ASP A 94 3.84 6.98 -9.46
N LYS A 95 2.92 7.42 -8.58
CA LYS A 95 1.66 8.03 -9.04
C LYS A 95 1.90 9.35 -9.78
N ALA A 96 2.84 10.17 -9.31
CA ALA A 96 3.18 11.44 -9.95
C ALA A 96 3.91 11.24 -11.29
N LEU A 97 4.80 10.24 -11.38
CA LEU A 97 5.49 9.90 -12.63
C LEU A 97 4.55 9.26 -13.66
N ILE A 98 3.66 8.37 -13.24
CA ILE A 98 2.61 7.80 -14.11
C ILE A 98 1.68 8.92 -14.60
N ALA A 99 1.22 9.81 -13.72
CA ALA A 99 0.39 10.95 -14.11
C ALA A 99 1.10 11.88 -15.09
N ARG A 100 2.40 12.16 -14.87
CA ARG A 100 3.21 12.98 -15.79
C ARG A 100 3.38 12.33 -17.15
N GLN A 101 3.65 11.03 -17.20
CA GLN A 101 3.82 10.29 -18.45
C GLN A 101 2.52 10.26 -19.25
N LEU A 102 1.39 9.97 -18.58
CA LEU A 102 0.06 10.01 -19.19
C LEU A 102 -0.30 11.40 -19.73
N ALA A 103 0.10 12.47 -19.03
CA ALA A 103 -0.10 13.85 -19.51
C ALA A 103 0.70 14.13 -20.78
N ILE A 104 1.96 13.68 -20.86
CA ILE A 104 2.81 13.82 -22.06
C ILE A 104 2.21 13.05 -23.24
N GLU A 105 1.78 11.82 -23.02
CA GLU A 105 1.17 10.97 -24.05
C GLU A 105 -0.16 11.54 -24.56
N THR A 106 -0.97 12.10 -23.66
CA THR A 106 -2.22 12.76 -24.04
C THR A 106 -1.97 14.00 -24.89
N GLN A 107 -0.96 14.80 -24.55
CA GLN A 107 -0.58 15.97 -25.35
C GLN A 107 -0.09 15.55 -26.73
N ALA A 108 0.80 14.56 -26.83
CA ALA A 108 1.29 14.07 -28.11
C ALA A 108 0.17 13.54 -29.02
N ARG A 109 -0.82 12.84 -28.45
CA ARG A 109 -2.00 12.41 -29.21
C ARG A 109 -2.84 13.59 -29.70
N ILE A 110 -3.02 14.63 -28.88
CA ILE A 110 -3.74 15.84 -29.28
C ILE A 110 -2.99 16.59 -30.38
N ASP A 111 -1.68 16.72 -30.26
CA ASP A 111 -0.84 17.37 -31.28
C ASP A 111 -0.92 16.61 -32.62
N GLU A 112 -0.89 15.27 -32.59
CA GLU A 112 -1.09 14.42 -33.78
C GLU A 112 -2.50 14.59 -34.37
N GLU A 113 -3.54 14.61 -33.55
CA GLU A 113 -4.93 14.85 -34.00
C GLU A 113 -5.07 16.23 -34.68
N VAL A 114 -4.48 17.27 -34.09
CA VAL A 114 -4.48 18.63 -34.67
C VAL A 114 -3.69 18.71 -35.97
N GLU A 115 -2.54 18.01 -36.07
CA GLU A 115 -1.80 17.91 -37.33
C GLU A 115 -2.65 17.23 -38.42
N THR A 116 -3.32 16.12 -38.09
CA THR A 116 -4.16 15.40 -39.07
C THR A 116 -5.42 16.15 -39.49
N ASP A 117 -6.03 16.94 -38.59
CA ASP A 117 -7.18 17.78 -38.93
C ASP A 117 -6.76 19.03 -39.74
N GLY A 118 -5.54 19.53 -39.53
CA GLY A 118 -4.94 20.62 -40.32
C GLY A 118 -4.68 20.23 -41.78
N ASP A 119 -4.30 18.97 -42.05
CA ASP A 119 -4.16 18.43 -43.40
C ASP A 119 -5.51 18.37 -44.16
N VAL A 120 -6.63 18.27 -43.44
CA VAL A 120 -7.98 18.25 -44.03
C VAL A 120 -8.44 19.67 -44.39
N GLU A 121 -8.16 20.67 -43.55
CA GLU A 121 -8.49 22.08 -43.84
C GLU A 121 -7.64 22.67 -44.98
N GLU A 122 -6.36 22.31 -45.11
CA GLU A 122 -5.50 22.79 -46.21
C GLU A 122 -5.93 22.21 -47.58
N SER A 123 -6.57 21.03 -47.59
CA SER A 123 -7.08 20.40 -48.82
C SER A 123 -8.45 20.90 -49.28
N ALA A 124 -9.19 21.61 -48.43
CA ALA A 124 -10.54 22.10 -48.73
C ALA A 124 -10.59 23.51 -49.34
N MET A 125 -9.43 24.16 -49.55
CA MET A 125 -9.34 25.55 -50.01
C MET A 125 -9.08 25.74 -51.52
N ASP A 126 -8.87 24.66 -52.29
CA ASP A 126 -8.67 24.68 -53.75
C ASP A 126 -9.91 24.19 -54.52
N ASP A 127 -11.07 24.82 -54.34
CA ASP A 127 -12.21 24.72 -55.29
C ASP A 127 -13.32 25.73 -54.93
N MET A 128 -13.11 27.03 -55.21
CA MET A 128 -14.21 27.99 -55.39
C MET A 128 -13.73 29.30 -56.07
N ASP A 129 -13.61 29.27 -57.40
CA ASP A 129 -13.76 30.46 -58.24
C ASP A 129 -15.25 30.54 -58.65
N SER A 130 -15.99 31.54 -58.15
CA SER A 130 -17.08 32.23 -58.86
C SER A 130 -17.60 33.40 -58.02
N ASP A 131 -17.65 34.55 -58.67
CA ASP A 131 -18.12 35.86 -58.21
C ASP A 131 -19.46 35.85 -57.45
N ASP A 132 -19.58 36.61 -56.35
CA ASP A 132 -20.77 37.41 -56.04
C ASP A 132 -20.46 38.44 -54.94
N ASP A 133 -20.91 39.66 -55.18
CA ASP A 133 -20.79 40.84 -54.34
C ASP A 133 -21.81 40.83 -53.20
N GLY A 134 -21.37 41.12 -51.97
CA GLY A 134 -22.29 41.13 -50.83
C GLY A 134 -21.73 41.78 -49.59
N SER A 135 -21.72 43.10 -49.56
CA SER A 135 -21.57 43.91 -48.35
C SER A 135 -22.61 43.57 -47.27
N ALA A 136 -22.20 43.32 -46.03
CA ALA A 136 -23.00 43.60 -44.83
C ALA A 136 -22.13 43.60 -43.56
N GLU A 137 -22.36 44.62 -42.73
CA GLU A 137 -21.73 44.93 -41.45
C GLU A 137 -22.28 44.06 -40.27
N ILE A 138 -21.78 44.35 -39.05
CA ILE A 138 -22.43 44.21 -37.71
C ILE A 138 -22.30 42.81 -37.04
N GLU A 139 -22.00 42.58 -35.75
CA GLU A 139 -21.85 43.35 -34.48
C GLU A 139 -20.94 42.58 -33.50
N GLU A 140 -20.42 43.30 -32.49
CA GLU A 140 -19.86 42.73 -31.27
C GLU A 140 -20.94 42.08 -30.40
N GLU A 141 -20.66 40.90 -29.83
CA GLU A 141 -21.25 40.50 -28.54
C GLU A 141 -20.20 39.79 -27.70
N THR A 142 -19.78 40.46 -26.63
CA THR A 142 -19.15 39.87 -25.45
C THR A 142 -20.22 39.20 -24.58
N PRO A 143 -20.05 37.95 -24.13
CA PRO A 143 -20.80 37.46 -22.99
C PRO A 143 -20.01 37.65 -21.69
N GLU A 144 -20.53 38.53 -20.84
CA GLU A 144 -20.31 38.52 -19.40
C GLU A 144 -20.87 37.22 -18.79
N GLY A 145 -20.18 36.66 -17.80
CA GLY A 145 -20.59 35.42 -17.13
C GLY A 145 -20.11 35.40 -15.68
N ASP A 146 -20.89 36.08 -14.85
CA ASP A 146 -20.83 36.19 -13.39
C ASP A 146 -20.83 34.83 -12.65
N GLY A 147 -20.23 34.81 -11.46
CA GLY A 147 -20.16 33.61 -10.63
C GLY A 147 -19.34 33.79 -9.35
N GLY A 148 -19.63 34.84 -8.58
CA GLY A 148 -19.01 35.10 -7.28
C GLY A 148 -19.60 34.28 -6.11
N ALA A 149 -18.72 34.07 -5.12
CA ALA A 149 -18.94 33.94 -3.68
C ALA A 149 -19.58 32.66 -3.10
N SER A 150 -18.82 31.97 -2.24
CA SER A 150 -18.88 32.25 -0.80
C SER A 150 -17.86 31.41 -0.01
N ASP A 151 -17.07 32.13 0.79
CA ASP A 151 -16.39 31.64 1.99
C ASP A 151 -17.43 31.16 3.01
N ASP A 152 -17.19 30.00 3.62
CA ASP A 152 -17.85 29.60 4.86
C ASP A 152 -16.76 29.13 5.85
N GLU A 153 -16.55 29.97 6.84
CA GLU A 153 -15.62 29.89 7.94
C GLU A 153 -16.43 29.54 9.18
N LEU A 154 -16.40 28.30 9.69
CA LEU A 154 -16.86 27.97 11.05
C LEU A 154 -16.14 26.72 11.62
N GLU A 155 -15.44 26.99 12.73
CA GLU A 155 -15.08 26.14 13.91
C GLU A 155 -14.53 24.72 13.74
#